data_AF-A0AAU5HVV2-F1
#
_entry.id   AF-A0AAU5HVV2-F1
#
_cell.length_a   1.000
_cell.length_b   1.000
_cell.length_c   1.000
_cell.angle_alpha   90.00
_cell.angle_beta   90.00
_cell.angle_gamma   90.00
#
_symmetry.space_group_name_H-M   'P 1'
#
loop_
_entity.id
_entity.type
_entity.pdbx_description
1 polymer ?
#
loop_
_entity_poly.entity_id
_entity_poly.type
_entity_poly.pdbx_seq_one_letter_code
_entity_poly.pdbx_strand_id
1 'polypeptide(L)'
;METNRTRPGELPGEWSRRRTRRVRTTLLALTAAGGLLLTGCGEGGGSNSGNSGAANRSGFPAPAPPVASGGDNSSEQDGEQTGTPADKVAPSPDYLSTFALDVDTASYGYARRVLADGRRPDPSTIRPEEFVNSFRQDYDRPDGNGFTVTVDGARTDISDWSLVRVGLATRTADSSDERPPAALTFVIDVSGSMSETGRLDLAKKSLDDMTDRLRDDDSVALVTFSDEAETVLPMTRLDGHRGQVHDAIDELETQSSTNLGAGVETGYATATEGLRKGATNRVVLISDGLANTGDTNADSILDRIADERRDHGITLFGVGVGSDYGDALMEKLADKGDGHTAYVSNDADARKVFVDQLPQNIDLTARDAKAQVAFDPETVAQFRLIGYEDRKVADDDFRDDNVDGGEIGPGHTVTALYAVRTRPGADGHLATASVRWLDPNTRAPHEESGQLETDALHDSLSSAPNTFQVTAVAAYFADTLRSPEDSAGTLPGNPGLGQLATRAHTLAKKTEDKDVRQLAEAINEARRID
;
A
#
# COMPACT_ATOMS: atom_id res chain seq x y z
N MET A 1 -27.55 8.07 -75.69
CA MET A 1 -26.33 8.28 -74.87
C MET A 1 -26.53 7.42 -73.62
N GLU A 2 -26.12 6.15 -73.65
CA GLU A 2 -24.76 5.66 -73.24
C GLU A 2 -24.49 5.99 -71.75
N THR A 3 -24.15 5.09 -70.83
CA THR A 3 -23.71 3.67 -70.78
C THR A 3 -24.13 3.11 -69.40
N ASN A 4 -24.84 1.98 -69.30
CA ASN A 4 -24.50 0.55 -69.30
C ASN A 4 -23.92 -0.05 -67.99
N ARG A 5 -24.64 -1.07 -67.51
CA ARG A 5 -24.44 -1.91 -66.32
C ARG A 5 -23.84 -3.27 -66.72
N THR A 6 -23.34 -3.98 -65.68
CA THR A 6 -23.30 -5.44 -65.45
C THR A 6 -22.20 -6.33 -66.08
N ARG A 7 -21.61 -7.17 -65.19
CA ARG A 7 -20.73 -8.38 -65.34
C ARG A 7 -21.49 -9.56 -66.04
N PRO A 8 -21.04 -10.85 -66.14
CA PRO A 8 -19.84 -11.59 -65.65
C PRO A 8 -19.26 -12.76 -66.54
N GLY A 9 -18.26 -13.51 -66.04
CA GLY A 9 -17.77 -14.85 -66.50
C GLY A 9 -16.25 -14.88 -66.80
N GLU A 10 -15.37 -15.84 -66.46
CA GLU A 10 -15.40 -17.23 -65.93
C GLU A 10 -14.04 -17.59 -65.24
N LEU A 11 -14.11 -18.22 -64.06
CA LEU A 11 -13.41 -19.44 -63.50
C LEU A 11 -11.89 -19.80 -63.69
N PRO A 12 -11.33 -20.68 -62.82
CA PRO A 12 -10.07 -20.44 -62.09
C PRO A 12 -8.93 -21.45 -62.36
N GLY A 13 -7.73 -21.15 -61.83
CA GLY A 13 -6.59 -22.07 -61.73
C GLY A 13 -6.16 -22.31 -60.27
N GLU A 14 -6.32 -23.54 -59.80
CA GLU A 14 -5.81 -24.09 -58.55
C GLU A 14 -4.28 -24.22 -58.58
N TRP A 15 -3.57 -23.87 -57.50
CA TRP A 15 -2.36 -24.58 -57.07
C TRP A 15 -2.27 -24.56 -55.54
N SER A 16 -2.75 -25.65 -54.92
CA SER A 16 -2.41 -25.99 -53.54
C SER A 16 -1.09 -26.76 -53.51
N ARG A 17 -0.13 -26.32 -52.68
CA ARG A 17 1.02 -27.14 -52.29
C ARG A 17 1.07 -27.22 -50.76
N ARG A 18 0.41 -28.26 -50.24
CA ARG A 18 0.64 -28.79 -48.90
C ARG A 18 2.09 -29.28 -48.80
N ARG A 19 2.90 -28.68 -47.93
CA ARG A 19 4.15 -29.29 -47.45
C ARG A 19 3.84 -30.20 -46.28
N THR A 20 3.84 -31.50 -46.54
CA THR A 20 4.00 -32.54 -45.52
C THR A 20 5.47 -32.64 -45.15
N ARG A 21 5.84 -32.37 -43.90
CA ARG A 21 7.12 -32.83 -43.33
C ARG A 21 6.83 -33.78 -42.18
N ARG A 22 7.39 -34.97 -42.35
CA ARG A 22 7.23 -36.17 -41.53
C ARG A 22 7.83 -35.95 -40.14
N VAL A 23 7.04 -36.35 -39.15
CA VAL A 23 7.47 -36.72 -37.80
C VAL A 23 8.50 -37.85 -37.91
N ARG A 24 9.65 -37.69 -37.26
CA ARG A 24 10.58 -38.78 -36.94
C ARG A 24 10.79 -38.80 -35.43
N THR A 25 9.98 -39.62 -34.79
CA THR A 25 10.20 -40.20 -33.46
C THR A 25 11.56 -40.88 -33.42
N THR A 26 12.41 -40.53 -32.45
CA THR A 26 13.56 -41.35 -32.08
C THR A 26 13.50 -41.57 -30.57
N LEU A 27 13.02 -42.75 -30.18
CA LEU A 27 13.21 -43.33 -28.85
C LEU A 27 14.67 -43.77 -28.72
N LEU A 28 15.31 -43.43 -27.61
CA LEU A 28 16.51 -44.12 -27.15
C LEU A 28 16.36 -44.38 -25.65
N ALA A 29 15.93 -45.59 -25.34
CA ALA A 29 16.03 -46.21 -24.03
C ALA A 29 17.19 -47.20 -24.07
N LEU A 30 18.15 -47.06 -23.16
CA LEU A 30 19.15 -48.08 -22.87
C LEU A 30 19.34 -48.14 -21.35
N THR A 31 18.74 -49.17 -20.77
CA THR A 31 19.01 -49.69 -19.43
C THR A 31 20.25 -50.59 -19.47
N ALA A 32 21.14 -50.49 -18.48
CA ALA A 32 21.50 -51.56 -17.54
C ALA A 32 22.94 -51.46 -16.97
N ALA A 33 22.98 -51.35 -15.64
CA ALA A 33 23.75 -52.16 -14.68
C ALA A 33 25.29 -52.13 -14.64
N GLY A 34 25.80 -51.69 -13.49
CA GLY A 34 26.49 -52.61 -12.55
C GLY A 34 28.00 -52.43 -12.39
N GLY A 35 28.45 -52.27 -11.14
CA GLY A 35 29.84 -52.54 -10.75
C GLY A 35 30.37 -51.75 -9.56
N LEU A 36 30.20 -52.31 -8.36
CA LEU A 36 30.86 -51.91 -7.09
C LEU A 36 32.40 -51.97 -7.18
N LEU A 37 33.11 -51.19 -6.35
CA LEU A 37 33.82 -51.68 -5.12
C LEU A 37 34.75 -50.63 -4.45
N LEU A 38 34.58 -50.50 -3.12
CA LEU A 38 35.59 -50.38 -2.02
C LEU A 38 36.41 -49.07 -1.92
N THR A 39 36.50 -48.33 -0.81
CA THR A 39 36.79 -48.59 0.62
C THR A 39 36.57 -47.26 1.38
N GLY A 40 36.37 -47.11 2.70
CA GLY A 40 36.36 -48.00 3.86
C GLY A 40 36.12 -47.22 5.17
N CYS A 41 35.48 -47.92 6.11
CA CYS A 41 35.66 -48.01 7.58
C CYS A 41 35.60 -46.80 8.55
N GLY A 42 34.83 -47.03 9.64
CA GLY A 42 34.97 -46.44 10.98
C GLY A 42 33.60 -46.18 11.62
N GLU A 43 32.86 -47.14 12.20
CA GLU A 43 33.04 -47.96 13.41
C GLU A 43 32.33 -47.41 14.67
N GLY A 44 31.50 -48.28 15.27
CA GLY A 44 30.95 -48.21 16.65
C GLY A 44 29.56 -47.58 16.74
N GLY A 45 28.47 -48.21 17.18
CA GLY A 45 28.27 -49.45 17.91
C GLY A 45 27.20 -49.19 18.99
N GLY A 46 26.19 -50.07 19.10
CA GLY A 46 25.37 -50.18 20.33
C GLY A 46 23.85 -49.97 20.23
N SER A 47 23.18 -51.06 19.89
CA SER A 47 21.78 -51.47 20.19
C SER A 47 21.09 -50.88 21.45
N ASN A 48 19.78 -50.60 21.40
CA ASN A 48 18.75 -51.57 21.82
C ASN A 48 17.29 -51.11 21.50
N SER A 49 16.46 -52.13 21.33
CA SER A 49 15.03 -52.22 21.03
C SER A 49 14.03 -51.52 21.98
N GLY A 50 12.84 -51.18 21.46
CA GLY A 50 11.65 -50.81 22.26
C GLY A 50 10.49 -50.27 21.41
N ASN A 51 9.41 -51.03 21.34
CA ASN A 51 8.26 -50.92 20.43
C ASN A 51 7.18 -49.87 20.84
N SER A 52 6.36 -49.51 19.84
CA SER A 52 4.95 -49.04 19.87
C SER A 52 4.59 -47.56 20.10
N GLY A 53 3.71 -47.07 19.21
CA GLY A 53 2.71 -46.05 19.54
C GLY A 53 2.60 -44.87 18.58
N ALA A 54 1.79 -45.00 17.53
CA ALA A 54 1.36 -43.89 16.70
C ALA A 54 0.40 -42.96 17.47
N ALA A 55 0.65 -41.65 17.45
CA ALA A 55 -0.38 -40.62 17.62
C ALA A 55 0.11 -39.28 17.03
N ASN A 56 -0.67 -38.81 16.06
CA ASN A 56 -0.60 -37.53 15.37
C ASN A 56 -0.76 -36.36 16.35
N ARG A 57 0.10 -35.33 16.30
CA ARG A 57 -0.11 -33.97 16.83
C ARG A 57 1.04 -33.04 16.39
N SER A 58 0.82 -32.27 15.33
CA SER A 58 1.60 -31.10 14.95
C SER A 58 1.20 -29.92 15.84
N GLY A 59 2.08 -29.51 16.74
CA GLY A 59 1.99 -28.27 17.51
C GLY A 59 3.21 -27.41 17.21
N PHE A 60 2.97 -26.15 16.84
CA PHE A 60 3.96 -25.10 16.61
C PHE A 60 4.90 -24.92 17.82
N PRO A 61 6.19 -24.58 17.60
CA PRO A 61 6.99 -23.90 18.59
C PRO A 61 7.29 -22.44 18.19
N ALA A 62 7.00 -21.53 19.11
CA ALA A 62 7.47 -20.15 19.12
C ALA A 62 9.00 -20.07 19.37
N PRO A 63 9.66 -18.96 18.99
CA PRO A 63 10.98 -18.65 19.55
C PRO A 63 11.07 -17.25 20.19
N ALA A 64 11.56 -17.22 21.44
CA ALA A 64 12.63 -16.35 21.93
C ALA A 64 12.94 -16.72 23.41
N PRO A 65 14.13 -16.42 23.98
CA PRO A 65 15.49 -16.26 23.43
C PRO A 65 16.51 -17.17 24.19
N PRO A 66 17.83 -16.98 24.04
CA PRO A 66 18.52 -16.41 25.20
C PRO A 66 19.66 -15.41 24.90
N VAL A 67 19.83 -14.53 25.87
CA VAL A 67 20.92 -13.56 26.05
C VAL A 67 22.21 -14.28 26.45
N ALA A 68 23.34 -13.86 25.89
CA ALA A 68 24.66 -14.37 26.23
C ALA A 68 25.28 -13.61 27.42
N SER A 69 25.96 -14.33 28.32
CA SER A 69 26.77 -13.77 29.40
C SER A 69 28.08 -14.55 29.60
N GLY A 70 29.15 -13.82 29.95
CA GLY A 70 30.37 -14.30 30.63
C GLY A 70 31.66 -13.99 29.86
N GLY A 71 32.71 -13.36 30.41
CA GLY A 71 33.09 -12.87 31.75
C GLY A 71 34.43 -12.11 31.59
N ASP A 72 35.27 -11.75 32.56
CA ASP A 72 35.32 -11.64 34.02
C ASP A 72 36.59 -10.79 34.31
N ASN A 73 36.62 -9.98 35.38
CA ASN A 73 37.83 -9.65 36.15
C ASN A 73 37.53 -8.72 37.35
N SER A 74 37.49 -9.37 38.53
CA SER A 74 37.88 -8.97 39.90
C SER A 74 38.22 -7.51 40.27
N SER A 75 37.62 -7.01 41.36
CA SER A 75 38.23 -6.99 42.72
C SER A 75 37.33 -6.26 43.74
N GLU A 76 37.50 -6.64 45.01
CA GLU A 76 36.62 -6.44 46.18
C GLU A 76 36.49 -4.99 46.70
N GLN A 77 35.34 -4.62 47.29
CA GLN A 77 35.21 -4.31 48.73
C GLN A 77 33.77 -4.01 49.18
N ASP A 78 33.48 -4.48 50.40
CA ASP A 78 32.23 -4.39 51.16
C ASP A 78 31.71 -2.97 51.43
N GLY A 79 30.39 -2.84 51.58
CA GLY A 79 29.75 -1.64 52.13
C GLY A 79 28.24 -1.68 52.07
N GLU A 80 27.62 -2.43 52.98
CA GLU A 80 26.17 -2.39 53.23
C GLU A 80 25.80 -1.04 53.89
N GLN A 81 25.06 -0.19 53.16
CA GLN A 81 24.30 0.92 53.75
C GLN A 81 23.00 1.15 52.99
N THR A 82 21.93 1.00 53.75
CA THR A 82 20.54 1.42 53.54
C THR A 82 20.42 2.84 52.98
N GLY A 83 19.72 2.98 51.85
CA GLY A 83 19.28 4.27 51.30
C GLY A 83 18.05 4.08 50.40
N THR A 84 16.98 4.79 50.70
CA THR A 84 15.68 4.83 50.02
C THR A 84 15.81 5.03 48.50
N PRO A 85 15.07 4.32 47.63
CA PRO A 85 14.87 4.78 46.27
C PRO A 85 13.69 5.76 46.25
N ALA A 86 14.00 7.05 46.39
CA ALA A 86 13.23 8.07 45.70
C ALA A 86 13.50 7.95 44.19
N ASP A 87 12.46 8.20 43.40
CA ASP A 87 12.54 8.63 42.00
C ASP A 87 13.28 7.71 41.02
N LYS A 88 12.66 6.57 40.72
CA LYS A 88 12.60 6.15 39.31
C LYS A 88 11.36 6.81 38.72
N VAL A 89 11.50 8.07 38.32
CA VAL A 89 10.57 8.73 37.40
C VAL A 89 10.48 7.80 36.19
N ALA A 90 9.35 7.11 36.04
CA ALA A 90 9.03 6.50 34.76
C ALA A 90 9.19 7.61 33.71
N PRO A 91 9.83 7.34 32.55
CA PRO A 91 9.97 8.38 31.52
C PRO A 91 8.61 9.03 31.32
N SER A 92 8.60 10.37 31.22
CA SER A 92 7.38 11.08 30.88
C SER A 92 6.74 10.37 29.68
N PRO A 93 5.41 10.16 29.67
CA PRO A 93 4.76 9.65 28.48
C PRO A 93 5.30 10.42 27.28
N ASP A 94 5.70 9.71 26.24
CA ASP A 94 6.03 10.39 25.00
C ASP A 94 4.72 11.02 24.51
N TYR A 95 4.66 12.36 24.55
CA TYR A 95 3.50 13.14 24.14
C TYR A 95 3.57 13.52 22.66
N LEU A 96 4.52 12.93 21.94
CA LEU A 96 4.69 13.07 20.50
C LEU A 96 4.15 11.84 19.77
N SER A 97 3.73 12.07 18.54
CA SER A 97 3.28 11.03 17.61
C SER A 97 3.72 11.40 16.22
N THR A 98 4.74 10.74 15.70
CA THR A 98 5.30 10.99 14.37
C THR A 98 5.01 9.86 13.38
N PHE A 99 4.59 10.22 12.17
CA PHE A 99 4.24 9.28 11.11
C PHE A 99 4.49 9.86 9.71
N ALA A 100 4.75 8.98 8.74
CA ALA A 100 4.83 9.28 7.32
C ALA A 100 3.44 9.57 6.73
N LEU A 101 3.35 10.44 5.72
CA LEU A 101 2.08 10.90 5.14
C LEU A 101 1.62 10.15 3.91
N ASP A 102 2.38 9.16 3.43
CA ASP A 102 1.87 8.25 2.42
C ASP A 102 0.68 7.47 3.02
N VAL A 103 -0.47 7.49 2.36
CA VAL A 103 -1.69 6.79 2.82
C VAL A 103 -2.43 6.21 1.63
N ASP A 104 -2.66 4.90 1.69
CA ASP A 104 -3.42 4.16 0.69
C ASP A 104 -4.93 4.09 1.03
N THR A 105 -5.72 3.54 0.10
CA THR A 105 -7.16 3.30 0.30
C THR A 105 -7.59 1.87 -0.08
N ALA A 106 -6.60 1.00 -0.27
CA ALA A 106 -6.74 -0.37 -0.73
C ALA A 106 -7.55 -1.23 0.24
N SER A 107 -7.25 -1.15 1.53
CA SER A 107 -7.87 -1.92 2.61
C SER A 107 -9.38 -1.72 2.66
N TYR A 108 -9.86 -0.48 2.48
CA TYR A 108 -11.30 -0.20 2.45
C TYR A 108 -11.98 -0.79 1.21
N GLY A 109 -11.37 -0.64 0.03
CA GLY A 109 -11.86 -1.23 -1.21
C GLY A 109 -11.95 -2.75 -1.12
N TYR A 110 -10.92 -3.40 -0.57
CA TYR A 110 -10.89 -4.83 -0.32
C TYR A 110 -12.00 -5.27 0.65
N ALA A 111 -12.10 -4.63 1.82
CA ALA A 111 -13.10 -4.97 2.82
C ALA A 111 -14.52 -4.91 2.25
N ARG A 112 -14.82 -3.84 1.49
CA ARG A 112 -16.12 -3.70 0.82
C ARG A 112 -16.42 -4.84 -0.14
N ARG A 113 -15.45 -5.26 -0.95
CA ARG A 113 -15.60 -6.39 -1.88
C ARG A 113 -15.89 -7.68 -1.14
N VAL A 114 -15.09 -8.01 -0.12
CA VAL A 114 -15.26 -9.26 0.64
C VAL A 114 -16.62 -9.31 1.33
N LEU A 115 -17.07 -8.17 1.87
CA LEU A 115 -18.41 -8.04 2.45
C LEU A 115 -19.52 -8.21 1.42
N ALA A 116 -19.37 -7.63 0.21
CA ALA A 116 -20.34 -7.81 -0.88
C ALA A 116 -20.45 -9.27 -1.34
N ASP A 117 -19.36 -10.05 -1.22
CA ASP A 117 -19.36 -11.50 -1.46
C ASP A 117 -19.99 -12.32 -0.32
N GLY A 118 -20.46 -11.67 0.74
CA GLY A 118 -21.04 -12.33 1.91
C GLY A 118 -20.01 -12.99 2.82
N ARG A 119 -18.75 -12.53 2.78
CA ARG A 119 -17.65 -13.01 3.64
C ARG A 119 -17.15 -11.88 4.54
N ARG A 120 -16.54 -12.23 5.68
CA ARG A 120 -15.87 -11.24 6.54
C ARG A 120 -14.40 -11.10 6.09
N PRO A 121 -13.87 -9.89 5.92
CA PRO A 121 -12.44 -9.70 5.65
C PRO A 121 -11.60 -10.19 6.84
N ASP A 122 -10.37 -10.64 6.55
CA ASP A 122 -9.43 -11.02 7.61
C ASP A 122 -9.06 -9.76 8.41
N PRO A 123 -9.14 -9.78 9.75
CA PRO A 123 -8.73 -8.66 10.59
C PRO A 123 -7.33 -8.11 10.30
N SER A 124 -6.38 -8.95 9.87
CA SER A 124 -5.02 -8.52 9.54
C SER A 124 -4.96 -7.64 8.29
N THR A 125 -5.99 -7.64 7.45
CA THR A 125 -6.06 -6.82 6.22
C THR A 125 -6.69 -5.45 6.45
N ILE A 126 -7.17 -5.17 7.67
CA ILE A 126 -7.87 -3.93 8.00
C ILE A 126 -6.88 -2.88 8.49
N ARG A 127 -6.71 -1.81 7.71
CA ARG A 127 -5.92 -0.61 8.01
C ARG A 127 -6.88 0.56 8.27
N PRO A 128 -7.17 0.93 9.54
CA PRO A 128 -8.18 1.95 9.88
C PRO A 128 -7.97 3.33 9.23
N GLU A 129 -6.72 3.75 9.05
CA GLU A 129 -6.31 4.96 8.37
C GLU A 129 -6.80 5.00 6.92
N GLU A 130 -6.76 3.87 6.20
CA GLU A 130 -7.19 3.79 4.82
C GLU A 130 -8.72 3.90 4.68
N PHE A 131 -9.45 3.42 5.68
CA PHE A 131 -10.89 3.62 5.78
C PHE A 131 -11.21 5.11 5.98
N VAL A 132 -10.49 5.77 6.88
CA VAL A 132 -10.68 7.20 7.15
C VAL A 132 -10.35 8.06 5.92
N ASN A 133 -9.27 7.72 5.19
CA ASN A 133 -8.80 8.47 4.02
C ASN A 133 -9.55 8.12 2.71
N SER A 134 -10.48 7.18 2.74
CA SER A 134 -11.34 6.84 1.59
C SER A 134 -12.46 7.85 1.32
N PHE A 135 -12.64 8.87 2.18
CA PHE A 135 -13.73 9.84 2.09
C PHE A 135 -13.22 11.26 1.91
N ARG A 136 -13.98 12.07 1.17
CA ARG A 136 -13.71 13.49 0.99
C ARG A 136 -13.95 14.25 2.30
N GLN A 137 -12.97 15.06 2.69
CA GLN A 137 -13.00 15.81 3.96
C GLN A 137 -13.20 17.31 3.79
N ASP A 138 -13.11 17.81 2.55
CA ASP A 138 -13.26 19.22 2.17
C ASP A 138 -12.39 20.18 3.01
N TYR A 139 -11.15 19.77 3.29
CA TYR A 139 -10.16 20.63 3.94
C TYR A 139 -9.85 21.86 3.09
N ASP A 140 -9.60 22.99 3.76
CA ASP A 140 -9.04 24.19 3.12
C ASP A 140 -7.71 23.82 2.46
N ARG A 141 -7.42 24.41 1.29
CA ARG A 141 -6.22 24.11 0.51
C ARG A 141 -5.32 25.35 0.44
N PRO A 142 -3.99 25.17 0.39
CA PRO A 142 -3.08 26.31 0.29
C PRO A 142 -3.14 26.93 -1.11
N ASP A 143 -2.92 28.24 -1.19
CA ASP A 143 -2.78 28.96 -2.48
C ASP A 143 -1.47 28.61 -3.21
N GLY A 144 -0.46 28.12 -2.48
CA GLY A 144 0.87 27.80 -2.99
C GLY A 144 1.28 26.34 -2.79
N ASN A 145 2.56 26.05 -3.03
CA ASN A 145 3.11 24.73 -2.76
C ASN A 145 3.22 24.49 -1.24
N GLY A 146 2.83 23.30 -0.80
CA GLY A 146 2.86 22.91 0.61
C GLY A 146 1.54 22.34 1.10
N PHE A 147 1.31 22.48 2.40
CA PHE A 147 0.17 21.91 3.11
C PHE A 147 -0.58 22.98 3.89
N THR A 148 -1.90 22.79 4.00
CA THR A 148 -2.68 23.30 5.13
C THR A 148 -2.73 22.25 6.24
N VAL A 149 -2.83 22.70 7.48
CA VAL A 149 -3.05 21.83 8.65
C VAL A 149 -4.34 22.26 9.35
N THR A 150 -5.33 21.38 9.33
CA THR A 150 -6.59 21.55 10.05
C THR A 150 -6.61 20.61 11.24
N VAL A 151 -6.97 21.10 12.43
CA VAL A 151 -7.14 20.26 13.61
C VAL A 151 -8.52 20.52 14.19
N ASP A 152 -9.34 19.47 14.28
CA ASP A 152 -10.67 19.54 14.88
C ASP A 152 -10.95 18.30 15.74
N GLY A 153 -12.02 18.32 16.52
CA GLY A 153 -12.32 17.20 17.39
C GLY A 153 -13.72 17.25 17.99
N ALA A 154 -14.17 16.11 18.49
CA ALA A 154 -15.48 15.96 19.08
C ALA A 154 -15.46 14.94 20.23
N ARG A 155 -16.16 15.26 21.31
CA ARG A 155 -16.32 14.39 22.48
C ARG A 155 -17.12 13.15 22.11
N THR A 156 -16.71 12.00 22.64
CA THR A 156 -17.45 10.74 22.52
C THR A 156 -18.53 10.65 23.60
N ASP A 157 -19.31 9.57 23.60
CA ASP A 157 -20.27 9.25 24.65
C ASP A 157 -19.62 8.71 25.93
N ILE A 158 -18.33 8.35 25.87
CA ILE A 158 -17.54 7.97 27.04
C ILE A 158 -16.89 9.23 27.62
N SER A 159 -17.10 9.46 28.92
CA SER A 159 -16.55 10.63 29.63
C SER A 159 -15.05 10.78 29.40
N ASP A 160 -14.62 12.03 29.24
CA ASP A 160 -13.24 12.47 29.02
C ASP A 160 -12.60 11.99 27.71
N TRP A 161 -13.28 11.19 26.89
CA TRP A 161 -12.77 10.75 25.60
C TRP A 161 -13.28 11.63 24.47
N SER A 162 -12.38 11.95 23.55
CA SER A 162 -12.66 12.67 22.31
C SER A 162 -11.98 11.98 21.15
N LEU A 163 -12.56 12.13 19.95
CA LEU A 163 -11.83 11.93 18.72
C LEU A 163 -11.22 13.27 18.30
N VAL A 164 -9.93 13.29 18.01
CA VAL A 164 -9.21 14.45 17.46
C VAL A 164 -8.71 14.08 16.09
N ARG A 165 -8.99 14.92 15.10
CA ARG A 165 -8.64 14.70 13.71
C ARG A 165 -7.66 15.77 13.25
N VAL A 166 -6.59 15.32 12.62
CA VAL A 166 -5.62 16.16 11.92
C VAL A 166 -5.83 15.94 10.44
N GLY A 167 -6.22 17.00 9.74
CA GLY A 167 -6.42 17.04 8.30
C GLY A 167 -5.31 17.82 7.62
N LEU A 168 -4.68 17.22 6.61
CA LEU A 168 -3.65 17.82 5.79
C LEU A 168 -4.15 17.88 4.35
N ALA A 169 -3.89 18.97 3.64
CA ALA A 169 -4.26 19.07 2.22
C ALA A 169 -3.22 19.84 1.41
N THR A 170 -2.93 19.34 0.21
CA THR A 170 -2.12 20.04 -0.77
C THR A 170 -2.97 20.83 -1.77
N ARG A 171 -2.36 21.77 -2.48
CA ARG A 171 -3.00 22.48 -3.60
C ARG A 171 -3.44 21.48 -4.68
N THR A 172 -4.58 21.69 -5.33
CA THR A 172 -4.97 20.94 -6.53
C THR A 172 -4.12 21.32 -7.73
N ALA A 173 -3.83 20.39 -8.62
CA ALA A 173 -3.12 20.70 -9.86
C ALA A 173 -3.98 21.64 -10.74
N ASP A 174 -3.38 22.75 -11.19
CA ASP A 174 -4.00 23.65 -12.16
C ASP A 174 -3.80 23.08 -13.57
N SER A 175 -4.74 22.24 -14.02
CA SER A 175 -4.74 21.57 -15.34
C SER A 175 -3.56 20.61 -15.62
N SER A 176 -3.77 19.62 -16.50
CA SER A 176 -2.77 18.60 -16.86
C SER A 176 -1.53 19.15 -17.59
N ASP A 177 -1.57 20.42 -18.01
CA ASP A 177 -0.58 21.01 -18.91
C ASP A 177 0.67 21.52 -18.17
N GLU A 178 0.64 21.67 -16.84
CA GLU A 178 1.75 22.23 -16.06
C GLU A 178 2.62 21.18 -15.34
N ARG A 179 2.25 19.90 -15.33
CA ARG A 179 3.07 18.88 -14.62
C ARG A 179 4.38 18.56 -15.35
N PRO A 180 5.45 18.16 -14.64
CA PRO A 180 6.67 17.64 -15.27
C PRO A 180 6.39 16.46 -16.21
N PRO A 181 7.22 16.24 -17.25
CA PRO A 181 7.12 15.03 -18.08
C PRO A 181 7.23 13.77 -17.21
N ALA A 182 6.60 12.68 -17.62
CA ALA A 182 6.70 11.39 -16.96
C ALA A 182 7.65 10.46 -17.72
N ALA A 183 8.40 9.64 -16.98
CA ALA A 183 9.14 8.50 -17.48
C ALA A 183 8.68 7.28 -16.66
N LEU A 184 7.79 6.48 -17.27
CA LEU A 184 7.11 5.37 -16.60
C LEU A 184 7.66 4.04 -17.11
N THR A 185 8.19 3.22 -16.22
CA THR A 185 8.57 1.83 -16.51
C THR A 185 7.50 0.90 -15.96
N PHE A 186 6.73 0.25 -16.82
CA PHE A 186 5.77 -0.77 -16.41
C PHE A 186 6.46 -2.12 -16.30
N VAL A 187 6.40 -2.72 -15.11
CA VAL A 187 6.90 -4.06 -14.82
C VAL A 187 5.69 -4.97 -14.68
N ILE A 188 5.47 -5.82 -15.66
CA ILE A 188 4.20 -6.52 -15.87
C ILE A 188 4.40 -8.02 -15.67
N ASP A 189 3.66 -8.57 -14.72
CA ASP A 189 3.56 -10.00 -14.52
C ASP A 189 2.84 -10.64 -15.71
N VAL A 190 3.51 -11.58 -16.37
CA VAL A 190 2.94 -12.37 -17.45
C VAL A 190 2.94 -13.85 -17.08
N SER A 191 2.84 -14.20 -15.81
CA SER A 191 2.75 -15.59 -15.35
C SER A 191 1.45 -16.28 -15.77
N GLY A 192 1.35 -17.59 -15.53
CA GLY A 192 0.21 -18.39 -15.98
C GLY A 192 -1.11 -18.02 -15.28
N SER A 193 -1.03 -17.54 -14.05
CA SER A 193 -2.19 -17.09 -13.28
C SER A 193 -2.79 -15.80 -13.82
N MET A 194 -1.99 -14.98 -14.52
CA MET A 194 -2.46 -13.77 -15.22
C MET A 194 -3.38 -14.07 -16.42
N SER A 195 -3.59 -15.35 -16.77
CA SER A 195 -4.51 -15.77 -17.84
C SER A 195 -5.98 -15.76 -17.45
N GLU A 196 -6.28 -15.63 -16.16
CA GLU A 196 -7.66 -15.50 -15.68
C GLU A 196 -8.29 -14.17 -16.11
N THR A 197 -9.61 -14.17 -16.28
CA THR A 197 -10.37 -12.97 -16.65
C THR A 197 -10.25 -11.88 -15.58
N GLY A 198 -9.98 -10.64 -16.00
CA GLY A 198 -9.81 -9.52 -15.09
C GLY A 198 -8.38 -9.35 -14.57
N ARG A 199 -7.38 -9.97 -15.23
CA ARG A 199 -5.95 -9.86 -14.90
C ARG A 199 -5.18 -9.25 -16.07
N LEU A 200 -4.44 -10.04 -16.88
CA LEU A 200 -3.63 -9.47 -17.98
C LEU A 200 -4.49 -8.75 -19.02
N ASP A 201 -5.69 -9.27 -19.32
CA ASP A 201 -6.64 -8.63 -20.23
C ASP A 201 -7.06 -7.23 -19.74
N LEU A 202 -7.31 -7.09 -18.43
CA LEU A 202 -7.63 -5.82 -17.80
C LEU A 202 -6.41 -4.90 -17.73
N ALA A 203 -5.23 -5.43 -17.43
CA ALA A 203 -3.98 -4.68 -17.42
C ALA A 203 -3.66 -4.09 -18.80
N LYS A 204 -3.72 -4.89 -19.87
CA LYS A 204 -3.51 -4.44 -21.26
C LYS A 204 -4.43 -3.29 -21.62
N LYS A 205 -5.74 -3.49 -21.42
CA LYS A 205 -6.75 -2.44 -21.68
C LYS A 205 -6.48 -1.16 -20.89
N SER A 206 -6.02 -1.27 -19.64
CA SER A 206 -5.72 -0.12 -18.80
C SER A 206 -4.48 0.62 -19.24
N LEU A 207 -3.45 -0.12 -19.66
CA LEU A 207 -2.22 0.44 -20.24
C LEU A 207 -2.50 1.15 -21.55
N ASP A 208 -3.38 0.62 -22.40
CA ASP A 208 -3.84 1.29 -23.63
C ASP A 208 -4.56 2.60 -23.30
N ASP A 209 -5.60 2.53 -22.45
CA ASP A 209 -6.40 3.68 -22.02
C ASP A 209 -5.54 4.78 -21.37
N MET A 210 -4.49 4.39 -20.64
CA MET A 210 -3.54 5.30 -20.02
C MET A 210 -2.56 5.87 -21.05
N THR A 211 -2.00 5.02 -21.91
CA THR A 211 -1.10 5.44 -23.00
C THR A 211 -1.75 6.54 -23.80
N ASP A 212 -3.04 6.41 -24.13
CA ASP A 212 -3.86 7.42 -24.83
C ASP A 212 -3.99 8.78 -24.13
N ARG A 213 -3.81 8.82 -22.80
CA ARG A 213 -3.94 10.05 -21.99
C ARG A 213 -2.61 10.70 -21.63
N LEU A 214 -1.50 9.97 -21.77
CA LEU A 214 -0.17 10.55 -21.59
C LEU A 214 0.11 11.62 -22.64
N ARG A 215 1.01 12.56 -22.32
CA ARG A 215 1.43 13.65 -23.21
C ARG A 215 2.55 13.16 -24.12
N ASP A 216 2.74 13.81 -25.26
CA ASP A 216 3.77 13.42 -26.24
C ASP A 216 5.20 13.56 -25.69
N ASP A 217 5.40 14.42 -24.68
CA ASP A 217 6.67 14.55 -23.96
C ASP A 217 6.88 13.49 -22.87
N ASP A 218 5.88 12.65 -22.58
CA ASP A 218 6.05 11.51 -21.66
C ASP A 218 6.81 10.35 -22.33
N SER A 219 7.38 9.46 -21.51
CA SER A 219 8.06 8.25 -21.95
C SER A 219 7.53 7.02 -21.23
N VAL A 220 7.49 5.91 -21.95
CA VAL A 220 7.06 4.60 -21.47
C VAL A 220 8.13 3.55 -21.79
N ALA A 221 8.42 2.68 -20.82
CA ALA A 221 9.11 1.42 -21.01
C ALA A 221 8.21 0.27 -20.53
N LEU A 222 8.34 -0.90 -21.16
CA LEU A 222 7.63 -2.12 -20.77
C LEU A 222 8.66 -3.21 -20.48
N VAL A 223 8.56 -3.78 -19.28
CA VAL A 223 9.31 -4.93 -18.81
C VAL A 223 8.29 -6.00 -18.45
N THR A 224 8.45 -7.20 -18.98
CA THR A 224 7.61 -8.35 -18.61
C THR A 224 8.40 -9.32 -17.77
N PHE A 225 7.75 -10.01 -16.83
CA PHE A 225 8.40 -11.06 -16.06
C PHE A 225 7.54 -12.31 -15.88
N SER A 226 8.20 -13.45 -15.88
CA SER A 226 7.65 -14.79 -15.66
C SER A 226 8.69 -15.64 -14.92
N ASP A 227 9.38 -16.60 -15.55
CA ASP A 227 10.61 -17.20 -15.02
C ASP A 227 11.82 -16.27 -15.13
N GLU A 228 11.90 -15.55 -16.25
CA GLU A 228 12.89 -14.51 -16.53
C GLU A 228 12.21 -13.14 -16.69
N ALA A 229 13.00 -12.07 -16.76
CA ALA A 229 12.50 -10.72 -17.02
C ALA A 229 13.11 -10.16 -18.31
N GLU A 230 12.28 -9.52 -19.14
CA GLU A 230 12.65 -9.00 -20.45
C GLU A 230 12.12 -7.57 -20.64
N THR A 231 12.96 -6.68 -21.16
CA THR A 231 12.54 -5.35 -21.60
C THR A 231 11.98 -5.43 -23.01
N VAL A 232 10.65 -5.55 -23.13
CA VAL A 232 9.95 -5.67 -24.42
C VAL A 232 9.80 -4.33 -25.13
N LEU A 233 9.82 -3.22 -24.38
CA LEU A 233 9.89 -1.87 -24.92
C LEU A 233 10.91 -1.06 -24.09
N PRO A 234 12.06 -0.65 -24.64
CA PRO A 234 12.96 0.28 -23.95
C PRO A 234 12.29 1.64 -23.77
N MET A 235 12.81 2.48 -22.86
CA MET A 235 12.25 3.82 -22.57
C MET A 235 12.05 4.63 -23.86
N THR A 236 10.79 4.81 -24.26
CA THR A 236 10.38 5.38 -25.55
C THR A 236 9.52 6.61 -25.33
N ARG A 237 9.88 7.74 -25.95
CA ARG A 237 9.06 8.97 -25.94
C ARG A 237 7.81 8.78 -26.79
N LEU A 238 6.66 9.25 -26.31
CA LEU A 238 5.39 9.04 -27.01
C LEU A 238 5.23 9.84 -28.31
N ASP A 239 5.92 10.98 -28.43
CA ASP A 239 5.94 11.82 -29.63
C ASP A 239 6.24 11.01 -30.91
N GLY A 240 5.19 10.67 -31.68
CA GLY A 240 5.28 9.86 -32.89
C GLY A 240 5.46 8.35 -32.68
N HIS A 241 5.55 7.86 -31.43
CA HIS A 241 5.81 6.44 -31.12
C HIS A 241 4.66 5.78 -30.33
N ARG A 242 3.56 6.49 -30.09
CA ARG A 242 2.40 5.94 -29.37
C ARG A 242 1.89 4.60 -29.93
N GLY A 243 1.87 4.46 -31.27
CA GLY A 243 1.52 3.20 -31.91
C GLY A 243 2.45 2.05 -31.54
N GLN A 244 3.76 2.30 -31.42
CA GLN A 244 4.73 1.28 -30.98
C GLN A 244 4.47 0.82 -29.54
N VAL A 245 3.98 1.71 -28.67
CA VAL A 245 3.62 1.34 -27.29
C VAL A 245 2.39 0.45 -27.28
N HIS A 246 1.35 0.79 -28.05
CA HIS A 246 0.16 -0.06 -28.21
C HIS A 246 0.51 -1.42 -28.80
N ASP A 247 1.35 -1.47 -29.84
CA ASP A 247 1.79 -2.73 -30.45
C ASP A 247 2.49 -3.63 -29.41
N ALA A 248 3.36 -3.05 -28.57
CA ALA A 248 4.05 -3.79 -27.51
C ALA A 248 3.10 -4.27 -26.39
N ILE A 249 2.06 -3.50 -26.06
CA ILE A 249 1.01 -3.91 -25.11
C ILE A 249 0.19 -5.07 -25.71
N ASP A 250 -0.20 -4.97 -26.98
CA ASP A 250 -1.00 -5.97 -27.68
C ASP A 250 -0.28 -7.31 -27.80
N GLU A 251 1.05 -7.32 -27.87
CA GLU A 251 1.89 -8.51 -27.93
C GLU A 251 2.08 -9.22 -26.56
N LEU A 252 1.63 -8.63 -25.45
CA LEU A 252 1.74 -9.26 -24.14
C LEU A 252 0.92 -10.57 -24.07
N GLU A 253 1.59 -11.66 -23.70
CA GLU A 253 1.03 -13.01 -23.56
C GLU A 253 1.48 -13.69 -22.27
N THR A 254 0.60 -14.50 -21.69
CA THR A 254 0.90 -15.25 -20.47
C THR A 254 1.86 -16.41 -20.72
N GLN A 255 2.73 -16.64 -19.75
CA GLN A 255 3.73 -17.69 -19.66
C GLN A 255 3.42 -18.56 -18.45
N SER A 256 4.38 -19.28 -17.87
CA SER A 256 4.07 -20.36 -16.90
C SER A 256 4.55 -20.15 -15.47
N SER A 257 5.61 -19.37 -15.24
CA SER A 257 6.24 -19.16 -13.92
C SER A 257 6.15 -17.70 -13.48
N THR A 258 6.59 -17.41 -12.26
CA THR A 258 6.64 -16.06 -11.66
C THR A 258 7.95 -15.84 -10.89
N ASN A 259 8.63 -14.73 -11.18
CA ASN A 259 9.92 -14.33 -10.62
C ASN A 259 9.94 -12.81 -10.44
N LEU A 260 9.29 -12.36 -9.36
CA LEU A 260 9.16 -10.92 -9.10
C LEU A 260 10.52 -10.23 -8.90
N GLY A 261 11.48 -10.90 -8.27
CA GLY A 261 12.82 -10.33 -8.03
C GLY A 261 13.51 -9.93 -9.33
N ALA A 262 13.49 -10.81 -10.34
CA ALA A 262 14.03 -10.51 -11.66
C ALA A 262 13.25 -9.37 -12.35
N GLY A 263 11.93 -9.35 -12.21
CA GLY A 263 11.08 -8.28 -12.74
C GLY A 263 11.43 -6.92 -12.16
N VAL A 264 11.53 -6.81 -10.84
CA VAL A 264 11.89 -5.55 -10.16
C VAL A 264 13.31 -5.12 -10.50
N GLU A 265 14.28 -6.05 -10.49
CA GLU A 265 15.66 -5.74 -10.87
C GLU A 265 15.77 -5.18 -12.29
N THR A 266 15.19 -5.86 -13.28
CA THR A 266 15.20 -5.41 -14.68
C THR A 266 14.40 -4.12 -14.86
N GLY A 267 13.30 -3.96 -14.12
CA GLY A 267 12.47 -2.76 -14.09
C GLY A 267 13.25 -1.52 -13.64
N TYR A 268 13.91 -1.59 -12.49
CA TYR A 268 14.73 -0.48 -11.99
C TYR A 268 15.95 -0.22 -12.87
N ALA A 269 16.62 -1.26 -13.37
CA ALA A 269 17.70 -1.07 -14.34
C ALA A 269 17.23 -0.30 -15.58
N THR A 270 16.07 -0.69 -16.15
CA THR A 270 15.46 0.00 -17.30
C THR A 270 15.05 1.43 -16.96
N ALA A 271 14.49 1.67 -15.77
CA ALA A 271 14.12 3.00 -15.31
C ALA A 271 15.34 3.92 -15.13
N THR A 272 16.43 3.39 -14.58
CA THR A 272 17.69 4.12 -14.36
C THR A 272 18.42 4.40 -15.68
N GLU A 273 18.44 3.45 -16.63
CA GLU A 273 18.93 3.70 -17.99
C GLU A 273 18.09 4.74 -18.73
N GLY A 274 16.78 4.71 -18.52
CA GLY A 274 15.80 5.66 -19.06
C GLY A 274 15.63 6.95 -18.26
N LEU A 275 16.48 7.21 -17.26
CA LEU A 275 16.27 8.29 -16.30
C LEU A 275 16.23 9.65 -16.99
N ARG A 276 15.13 10.38 -16.76
CA ARG A 276 14.93 11.72 -17.32
C ARG A 276 15.00 12.77 -16.22
N LYS A 277 16.03 13.61 -16.29
CA LYS A 277 16.19 14.74 -15.38
C LYS A 277 15.04 15.74 -15.54
N GLY A 278 14.42 16.13 -14.43
CA GLY A 278 13.27 17.03 -14.43
C GLY A 278 11.97 16.39 -14.90
N ALA A 279 11.97 15.08 -15.14
CA ALA A 279 10.78 14.28 -15.28
C ALA A 279 10.48 13.55 -13.96
N THR A 280 9.23 13.13 -13.77
CA THR A 280 8.89 12.14 -12.76
C THR A 280 9.29 10.77 -13.28
N ASN A 281 10.22 10.11 -12.61
CA ASN A 281 10.68 8.76 -12.96
C ASN A 281 10.03 7.76 -12.01
N ARG A 282 9.32 6.77 -12.55
CA ARG A 282 8.54 5.84 -11.73
C ARG A 282 8.47 4.44 -12.33
N VAL A 283 8.59 3.44 -11.47
CA VAL A 283 8.30 2.05 -11.78
C VAL A 283 6.85 1.76 -11.39
N VAL A 284 6.09 1.14 -12.28
CA VAL A 284 4.71 0.69 -12.03
C VAL A 284 4.69 -0.82 -12.12
N LEU A 285 4.56 -1.50 -10.98
CA LEU A 285 4.52 -2.96 -10.90
C LEU A 285 3.07 -3.44 -11.01
N ILE A 286 2.77 -4.33 -11.96
CA ILE A 286 1.44 -4.91 -12.16
C ILE A 286 1.55 -6.42 -11.97
N SER A 287 0.87 -6.99 -10.97
CA SER A 287 0.88 -8.42 -10.69
C SER A 287 -0.44 -8.86 -10.03
N ASP A 288 -0.78 -10.14 -10.15
CA ASP A 288 -1.88 -10.75 -9.38
C ASP A 288 -1.46 -11.18 -7.96
N GLY A 289 -0.21 -10.86 -7.59
CA GLY A 289 0.34 -11.10 -6.26
C GLY A 289 0.85 -12.52 -6.07
N LEU A 290 0.69 -13.46 -7.00
CA LEU A 290 1.14 -14.85 -6.82
C LEU A 290 2.66 -15.00 -7.01
N ALA A 291 3.47 -14.36 -6.17
CA ALA A 291 4.91 -14.50 -6.20
C ALA A 291 5.34 -15.83 -5.54
N ASN A 292 6.01 -16.68 -6.31
CA ASN A 292 6.50 -17.99 -5.86
C ASN A 292 7.85 -17.93 -5.09
N THR A 293 8.12 -16.89 -4.30
CA THR A 293 9.44 -16.72 -3.65
C THR A 293 9.33 -16.27 -2.20
N GLY A 294 9.94 -17.04 -1.28
CA GLY A 294 9.86 -16.84 0.18
C GLY A 294 10.50 -15.55 0.73
N ASP A 295 10.35 -15.36 2.03
CA ASP A 295 10.62 -14.10 2.77
C ASP A 295 11.96 -13.41 2.47
N THR A 296 13.05 -14.17 2.24
CA THR A 296 14.38 -13.59 2.02
C THR A 296 14.48 -12.76 0.73
N ASN A 297 13.63 -13.01 -0.26
CA ASN A 297 13.66 -12.26 -1.52
C ASN A 297 12.93 -10.90 -1.39
N ALA A 298 11.98 -10.79 -0.46
CA ALA A 298 11.17 -9.59 -0.25
C ALA A 298 12.01 -8.42 0.29
N ASP A 299 12.82 -8.67 1.32
CA ASP A 299 13.65 -7.63 1.94
C ASP A 299 14.70 -7.10 0.95
N SER A 300 15.33 -7.96 0.13
CA SER A 300 16.27 -7.50 -0.91
C SER A 300 15.61 -6.66 -2.01
N ILE A 301 14.36 -6.95 -2.35
CA ILE A 301 13.59 -6.16 -3.31
C ILE A 301 13.32 -4.76 -2.72
N LEU A 302 12.92 -4.72 -1.45
CA LEU A 302 12.65 -3.48 -0.72
C LEU A 302 13.89 -2.60 -0.54
N ASP A 303 15.01 -3.20 -0.17
CA ASP A 303 16.29 -2.49 -0.04
C ASP A 303 16.67 -1.83 -1.37
N ARG A 304 16.47 -2.54 -2.49
CA ARG A 304 16.74 -1.98 -3.81
C ARG A 304 15.79 -0.84 -4.18
N ILE A 305 14.50 -0.97 -3.88
CA ILE A 305 13.52 0.12 -4.09
C ILE A 305 13.95 1.36 -3.30
N ALA A 306 14.33 1.19 -2.04
CA ALA A 306 14.78 2.28 -1.18
C ALA A 306 16.06 2.95 -1.69
N ASP A 307 17.04 2.16 -2.17
CA ASP A 307 18.29 2.67 -2.73
C ASP A 307 18.08 3.42 -4.04
N GLU A 308 17.31 2.87 -4.99
CA GLU A 308 17.04 3.51 -6.29
C GLU A 308 16.24 4.82 -6.11
N ARG A 309 15.34 4.86 -5.12
CA ARG A 309 14.65 6.09 -4.75
C ARG A 309 15.62 7.11 -4.15
N ARG A 310 16.48 6.72 -3.21
CA ARG A 310 17.46 7.62 -2.58
C ARG A 310 18.43 8.19 -3.61
N ASP A 311 18.94 7.35 -4.49
CA ASP A 311 20.03 7.69 -5.41
C ASP A 311 19.52 8.35 -6.70
N HIS A 312 18.36 7.92 -7.20
CA HIS A 312 17.83 8.34 -8.50
C HIS A 312 16.46 9.02 -8.44
N GLY A 313 15.78 8.99 -7.29
CA GLY A 313 14.42 9.52 -7.14
C GLY A 313 13.36 8.69 -7.88
N ILE A 314 13.65 7.41 -8.13
CA ILE A 314 12.72 6.48 -8.79
C ILE A 314 11.87 5.79 -7.71
N THR A 315 10.58 6.07 -7.72
CA THR A 315 9.61 5.49 -6.77
C THR A 315 8.84 4.31 -7.40
N LEU A 316 8.19 3.49 -6.58
CA LEU A 316 7.33 2.37 -6.99
C LEU A 316 5.83 2.73 -6.92
N PHE A 317 5.02 2.22 -7.85
CA PHE A 317 3.56 2.19 -7.76
C PHE A 317 3.09 0.76 -8.01
N GLY A 318 2.49 0.13 -7.00
CA GLY A 318 2.00 -1.24 -7.08
C GLY A 318 0.57 -1.30 -7.60
N VAL A 319 0.29 -2.23 -8.52
CA VAL A 319 -1.06 -2.55 -8.98
C VAL A 319 -1.31 -4.04 -8.84
N GLY A 320 -2.15 -4.39 -7.86
CA GLY A 320 -2.69 -5.73 -7.72
C GLY A 320 -3.86 -5.95 -8.66
N VAL A 321 -3.83 -6.97 -9.53
CA VAL A 321 -4.96 -7.32 -10.41
C VAL A 321 -5.66 -8.61 -9.97
N GLY A 322 -6.98 -8.64 -10.12
CA GLY A 322 -7.79 -9.83 -9.87
C GLY A 322 -8.56 -9.84 -8.53
N SER A 323 -9.22 -10.97 -8.27
CA SER A 323 -10.18 -11.13 -7.15
C SER A 323 -9.54 -11.55 -5.83
N ASP A 324 -8.32 -12.07 -5.87
CA ASP A 324 -7.67 -12.65 -4.72
C ASP A 324 -6.72 -11.61 -4.12
N TYR A 325 -6.99 -11.20 -2.89
CA TYR A 325 -6.01 -10.43 -2.12
C TYR A 325 -4.97 -11.43 -1.64
N GLY A 326 -3.78 -11.37 -2.20
CA GLY A 326 -2.75 -12.33 -1.86
C GLY A 326 -1.42 -11.98 -2.48
N ASP A 327 -0.56 -11.33 -1.70
CA ASP A 327 0.59 -12.01 -1.11
C ASP A 327 1.22 -11.11 -0.05
N ALA A 328 1.89 -11.71 0.94
CA ALA A 328 2.66 -10.99 1.93
C ALA A 328 3.72 -10.09 1.27
N LEU A 329 4.10 -10.37 0.02
CA LEU A 329 5.02 -9.55 -0.76
C LEU A 329 4.39 -8.26 -1.28
N MET A 330 3.19 -8.28 -1.86
CA MET A 330 2.51 -7.05 -2.27
C MET A 330 2.12 -6.19 -1.06
N GLU A 331 1.74 -6.83 0.04
CA GLU A 331 1.53 -6.16 1.34
C GLU A 331 2.85 -5.56 1.85
N LYS A 332 3.96 -6.30 1.87
CA LYS A 332 5.28 -5.76 2.26
C LYS A 332 5.76 -4.65 1.33
N LEU A 333 5.46 -4.70 0.03
CA LEU A 333 5.79 -3.65 -0.93
C LEU A 333 4.97 -2.38 -0.68
N ALA A 334 3.70 -2.53 -0.32
CA ALA A 334 2.85 -1.41 0.12
C ALA A 334 3.29 -0.85 1.49
N ASP A 335 3.63 -1.73 2.43
CA ASP A 335 3.98 -1.37 3.80
C ASP A 335 5.37 -0.73 3.90
N LYS A 336 6.36 -1.26 3.17
CA LYS A 336 7.79 -0.89 3.29
C LYS A 336 8.39 -0.23 2.05
N GLY A 337 7.75 -0.35 0.89
CA GLY A 337 8.29 0.16 -0.37
C GLY A 337 8.00 1.63 -0.63
N ASP A 338 7.27 2.28 0.28
CA ASP A 338 6.77 3.67 0.14
C ASP A 338 6.08 3.88 -1.22
N GLY A 339 5.45 2.80 -1.68
CA GLY A 339 4.86 2.70 -2.99
C GLY A 339 3.35 2.62 -2.85
N HIS A 340 2.67 3.60 -3.43
CA HIS A 340 1.22 3.59 -3.52
C HIS A 340 0.77 2.28 -4.16
N THR A 341 -0.05 1.51 -3.44
CA THR A 341 -0.57 0.23 -3.95
C THR A 341 -2.06 0.31 -4.16
N ALA A 342 -2.49 0.01 -5.38
CA ALA A 342 -3.88 0.01 -5.76
C ALA A 342 -4.32 -1.37 -6.26
N TYR A 343 -5.58 -1.73 -6.02
CA TYR A 343 -6.15 -2.98 -6.52
C TYR A 343 -7.18 -2.72 -7.59
N VAL A 344 -7.11 -3.53 -8.64
CA VAL A 344 -7.95 -3.44 -9.82
C VAL A 344 -8.63 -4.78 -10.06
N SER A 345 -9.95 -4.80 -9.87
CA SER A 345 -10.75 -6.02 -10.03
C SER A 345 -11.75 -5.96 -11.18
N ASN A 346 -12.02 -4.76 -11.69
CA ASN A 346 -12.98 -4.52 -12.76
C ASN A 346 -12.61 -3.23 -13.52
N ASP A 347 -13.31 -2.98 -14.63
CA ASP A 347 -13.08 -1.81 -15.49
C ASP A 347 -13.20 -0.45 -14.79
N ALA A 348 -14.08 -0.33 -13.79
CA ALA A 348 -14.26 0.93 -13.07
C ALA A 348 -13.08 1.19 -12.11
N ASP A 349 -12.62 0.15 -11.42
CA ASP A 349 -11.41 0.23 -10.59
C ASP A 349 -10.19 0.54 -11.46
N ALA A 350 -10.06 -0.15 -12.60
CA ALA A 350 -8.95 0.02 -13.52
C ALA A 350 -8.85 1.46 -14.03
N ARG A 351 -10.00 2.05 -14.39
CA ARG A 351 -10.08 3.46 -14.73
C ARG A 351 -9.68 4.33 -13.55
N LYS A 352 -10.25 4.13 -12.37
CA LYS A 352 -9.88 4.91 -11.19
C LYS A 352 -8.36 4.89 -10.94
N VAL A 353 -7.74 3.72 -11.00
CA VAL A 353 -6.32 3.54 -10.72
C VAL A 353 -5.43 4.12 -11.82
N PHE A 354 -5.56 3.63 -13.05
CA PHE A 354 -4.63 3.98 -14.14
C PHE A 354 -4.92 5.35 -14.77
N VAL A 355 -6.16 5.82 -14.70
CA VAL A 355 -6.59 7.07 -15.35
C VAL A 355 -6.67 8.23 -14.37
N ASP A 356 -7.27 8.00 -13.20
CA ASP A 356 -7.52 9.10 -12.26
C ASP A 356 -6.35 9.23 -11.26
N GLN A 357 -5.90 8.14 -10.65
CA GLN A 357 -4.91 8.16 -9.56
C GLN A 357 -3.47 8.18 -10.04
N LEU A 358 -3.08 7.31 -10.98
CA LEU A 358 -1.69 7.19 -11.41
C LEU A 358 -1.14 8.52 -11.95
N PRO A 359 -1.85 9.29 -12.81
CA PRO A 359 -1.40 10.60 -13.24
C PRO A 359 -1.33 11.67 -12.14
N GLN A 360 -2.21 11.60 -11.12
CA GLN A 360 -2.16 12.50 -9.97
C GLN A 360 -0.93 12.25 -9.10
N ASN A 361 -0.48 11.00 -9.03
CA ASN A 361 0.72 10.63 -8.31
C ASN A 361 2.00 10.96 -9.09
N ILE A 362 1.93 11.20 -10.41
CA ILE A 362 3.10 11.60 -11.21
C ILE A 362 3.62 12.98 -10.79
N ASP A 363 2.74 13.94 -10.51
CA ASP A 363 3.18 15.26 -10.07
C ASP A 363 3.48 15.25 -8.57
N LEU A 364 4.55 15.91 -8.15
CA LEU A 364 5.02 15.89 -6.76
C LEU A 364 4.91 17.29 -6.18
N THR A 365 4.13 17.43 -5.10
CA THR A 365 4.01 18.67 -4.33
C THR A 365 4.95 18.69 -3.13
N ALA A 366 5.25 17.53 -2.55
CA ALA A 366 6.11 17.41 -1.38
C ALA A 366 6.87 16.08 -1.38
N ARG A 367 8.15 16.13 -0.99
CA ARG A 367 9.02 14.97 -0.73
C ARG A 367 9.16 14.74 0.76
N ASP A 368 9.34 13.48 1.17
CA ASP A 368 9.64 13.06 2.54
C ASP A 368 8.69 13.70 3.58
N ALA A 369 7.39 13.71 3.29
CA ALA A 369 6.41 14.47 4.03
C ALA A 369 5.98 13.75 5.32
N LYS A 370 6.32 14.28 6.50
CA LYS A 370 6.00 13.67 7.79
C LYS A 370 5.05 14.56 8.57
N ALA A 371 4.23 13.96 9.44
CA ALA A 371 3.52 14.69 10.46
C ALA A 371 3.98 14.30 11.87
N GLN A 372 3.95 15.27 12.78
CA GLN A 372 4.15 15.08 14.20
C GLN A 372 3.02 15.78 14.95
N VAL A 373 2.36 15.07 15.85
CA VAL A 373 1.36 15.65 16.76
C VAL A 373 1.93 15.65 18.18
N ALA A 374 2.02 16.85 18.77
CA ALA A 374 2.40 17.06 20.14
C ALA A 374 1.16 17.35 20.99
N PHE A 375 0.87 16.49 21.96
CA PHE A 375 -0.22 16.67 22.91
C PHE A 375 0.28 17.38 24.17
N ASP A 376 -0.56 18.26 24.75
CA ASP A 376 -0.18 18.96 25.97
C ASP A 376 -0.30 18.03 27.20
N PRO A 377 0.78 17.77 27.96
CA PRO A 377 0.74 16.94 29.15
C PRO A 377 -0.19 17.46 30.26
N GLU A 378 -0.47 18.77 30.31
CA GLU A 378 -1.35 19.39 31.31
C GLU A 378 -2.83 19.10 31.02
N THR A 379 -3.21 18.93 29.76
CA THR A 379 -4.61 18.68 29.37
C THR A 379 -4.87 17.24 28.95
N VAL A 380 -3.87 16.51 28.46
CA VAL A 380 -4.00 15.15 27.93
C VAL A 380 -3.47 14.10 28.92
N ALA A 381 -4.32 13.14 29.26
CA ALA A 381 -3.96 12.01 30.09
C ALA A 381 -3.41 10.84 29.26
N GLN A 382 -3.99 10.62 28.08
CA GLN A 382 -3.65 9.51 27.18
C GLN A 382 -4.11 9.85 25.76
N PHE A 383 -3.39 9.37 24.75
CA PHE A 383 -3.85 9.37 23.37
C PHE A 383 -3.48 8.08 22.65
N ARG A 384 -4.12 7.84 21.50
CA ARG A 384 -3.81 6.74 20.58
C ARG A 384 -4.09 7.17 19.16
N LEU A 385 -3.07 7.14 18.29
CA LEU A 385 -3.25 7.23 16.84
C LEU A 385 -3.99 5.99 16.34
N ILE A 386 -4.98 6.20 15.48
CA ILE A 386 -5.83 5.15 14.91
C ILE A 386 -5.30 4.81 13.53
N GLY A 387 -4.71 3.61 13.37
CA GLY A 387 -3.99 3.21 12.17
C GLY A 387 -2.53 3.69 12.19
N TYR A 388 -1.89 3.74 11.01
CA TYR A 388 -0.52 4.21 10.78
C TYR A 388 0.55 3.41 11.53
N GLU A 389 0.25 2.20 12.00
CA GLU A 389 1.24 1.38 12.72
C GLU A 389 2.44 1.05 11.83
N ASP A 390 2.20 0.81 10.55
CA ASP A 390 3.23 0.50 9.55
C ASP A 390 3.96 1.76 9.03
N ARG A 391 3.47 2.96 9.39
CA ARG A 391 4.00 4.26 8.96
C ARG A 391 4.59 5.07 10.11
N LYS A 392 4.81 4.44 11.26
CA LYS A 392 5.38 5.09 12.44
C LYS A 392 6.83 5.50 12.19
N VAL A 393 7.13 6.76 12.48
CA VAL A 393 8.48 7.32 12.46
C VAL A 393 8.90 7.61 13.89
N ALA A 394 10.20 7.50 14.22
CA ALA A 394 10.66 7.87 15.56
C ALA A 394 10.47 9.38 15.77
N ASP A 395 10.08 9.80 16.97
CA ASP A 395 9.71 11.19 17.20
C ASP A 395 10.89 12.17 17.05
N ASP A 396 12.10 11.71 17.33
CA ASP A 396 13.35 12.45 17.11
C ASP A 396 13.69 12.61 15.61
N ASP A 397 13.14 11.76 14.74
CA ASP A 397 13.42 11.74 13.30
C ASP A 397 12.49 12.68 12.51
N PHE A 398 11.56 13.38 13.17
CA PHE A 398 10.63 14.31 12.51
C PHE A 398 11.37 15.38 11.68
N ARG A 399 12.53 15.86 12.16
CA ARG A 399 13.35 16.85 11.46
C ARG A 399 14.61 16.27 10.80
N ASP A 400 14.75 14.94 10.78
CA ASP A 400 15.81 14.29 10.03
C ASP A 400 15.41 14.11 8.57
N ASP A 401 15.96 14.94 7.69
CA ASP A 401 15.68 14.93 6.24
C ASP A 401 16.28 13.69 5.54
N ASN A 402 17.00 12.81 6.25
CA ASN A 402 17.46 11.51 5.74
C ASN A 402 16.48 10.36 6.06
N VAL A 403 15.56 10.60 6.99
CA VAL A 403 14.48 9.65 7.29
C VAL A 403 13.35 9.95 6.33
N ASP A 404 12.81 8.89 5.76
CA ASP A 404 11.74 8.96 4.78
C ASP A 404 10.39 9.34 5.42
N GLY A 405 9.57 10.07 4.68
CA GLY A 405 8.23 10.49 5.08
C GLY A 405 7.15 10.21 4.04
N GLY A 406 7.52 9.79 2.84
CA GLY A 406 6.56 9.59 1.75
C GLY A 406 6.39 10.78 0.82
N GLU A 407 6.02 10.47 -0.42
CA GLU A 407 5.78 11.44 -1.48
C GLU A 407 4.32 11.85 -1.60
N ILE A 408 4.07 13.15 -1.74
CA ILE A 408 2.71 13.69 -1.82
C ILE A 408 2.53 14.50 -3.10
N GLY A 409 1.54 14.11 -3.90
CA GLY A 409 1.11 14.82 -5.11
C GLY A 409 0.13 15.97 -4.86
N PRO A 410 -0.17 16.76 -5.89
CA PRO A 410 -1.17 17.80 -5.82
C PRO A 410 -2.56 17.18 -5.66
N GLY A 411 -3.45 17.86 -4.95
CA GLY A 411 -4.81 17.39 -4.74
C GLY A 411 -4.97 16.47 -3.52
N HIS A 412 -3.87 15.94 -2.99
CA HIS A 412 -3.87 14.94 -1.93
C HIS A 412 -4.39 15.51 -0.60
N THR A 413 -5.09 14.67 0.16
CA THR A 413 -5.55 14.95 1.51
C THR A 413 -5.20 13.77 2.40
N VAL A 414 -4.61 14.04 3.56
CA VAL A 414 -4.27 13.02 4.56
C VAL A 414 -5.02 13.34 5.84
N THR A 415 -5.58 12.31 6.47
CA THR A 415 -6.34 12.42 7.70
C THR A 415 -5.78 11.43 8.72
N ALA A 416 -5.31 11.96 9.84
CA ALA A 416 -4.97 11.18 11.02
C ALA A 416 -6.05 11.39 12.09
N LEU A 417 -6.46 10.30 12.74
CA LEU A 417 -7.48 10.34 13.78
C LEU A 417 -6.90 9.77 15.07
N TYR A 418 -7.15 10.46 16.18
CA TYR A 418 -6.68 10.10 17.50
C TYR A 418 -7.85 9.87 18.43
N ALA A 419 -7.78 8.81 19.24
CA ALA A 419 -8.57 8.72 20.46
C ALA A 419 -7.79 9.42 21.58
N VAL A 420 -8.33 10.52 22.11
CA VAL A 420 -7.67 11.35 23.13
C VAL A 420 -8.50 11.36 24.40
N ARG A 421 -7.87 11.05 25.53
CA ARG A 421 -8.46 11.18 26.85
C ARG A 421 -7.92 12.42 27.54
N THR A 422 -8.79 13.39 27.78
CA THR A 422 -8.43 14.62 28.51
C THR A 422 -8.36 14.35 30.00
N ARG A 423 -7.59 15.16 30.73
CA ARG A 423 -7.64 15.17 32.20
C ARG A 423 -8.99 15.74 32.65
N PRO A 424 -9.54 15.29 33.79
CA PRO A 424 -10.80 15.84 34.32
C PRO A 424 -10.68 17.35 34.56
N GLY A 425 -11.58 18.12 33.96
CA GLY A 425 -11.58 19.59 34.06
C GLY A 425 -10.44 20.27 33.32
N ALA A 426 -9.77 19.58 32.39
CA ALA A 426 -8.76 20.19 31.52
C ALA A 426 -9.35 21.38 30.74
N ASP A 427 -8.59 22.47 30.71
CA ASP A 427 -8.90 23.70 29.99
C ASP A 427 -7.61 24.28 29.42
N GLY A 428 -7.62 24.71 28.17
CA GLY A 428 -6.48 25.27 27.45
C GLY A 428 -6.00 24.40 26.28
N HIS A 429 -4.69 24.45 26.03
CA HIS A 429 -4.09 23.85 24.84
C HIS A 429 -4.20 22.32 24.86
N LEU A 430 -4.67 21.73 23.76
CA LEU A 430 -4.83 20.28 23.64
C LEU A 430 -3.71 19.65 22.81
N ALA A 431 -3.49 20.18 21.61
CA ALA A 431 -2.52 19.62 20.67
C ALA A 431 -2.00 20.65 19.67
N THR A 432 -0.75 20.46 19.25
CA THR A 432 -0.16 21.07 18.06
C THR A 432 0.16 19.96 17.06
N ALA A 433 -0.40 20.04 15.86
CA ALA A 433 -0.06 19.16 14.75
C ALA A 433 0.84 19.92 13.77
N SER A 434 1.98 19.34 13.41
CA SER A 434 2.92 19.89 12.43
C SER A 434 3.12 18.92 11.28
N VAL A 435 3.24 19.45 10.08
CA VAL A 435 3.69 18.72 8.88
C VAL A 435 5.02 19.31 8.42
N ARG A 436 5.99 18.45 8.11
CA ARG A 436 7.27 18.81 7.52
C ARG A 436 7.43 18.12 6.17
N TRP A 437 7.97 18.82 5.18
CA TRP A 437 8.28 18.24 3.87
C TRP A 437 9.45 18.94 3.20
N LEU A 438 10.01 18.31 2.17
CA LEU A 438 11.01 18.92 1.29
C LEU A 438 10.38 19.40 -0.02
N ASP A 439 10.81 20.57 -0.49
CA ASP A 439 10.43 21.08 -1.81
C ASP A 439 10.88 20.11 -2.92
N PRO A 440 9.98 19.71 -3.85
CA PRO A 440 10.27 18.71 -4.88
C PRO A 440 11.49 19.00 -5.76
N ASN A 441 11.84 20.27 -5.95
CA ASN A 441 12.90 20.71 -6.86
C ASN A 441 14.20 21.02 -6.12
N THR A 442 14.11 21.79 -5.04
CA THR A 442 15.26 22.34 -4.30
C THR A 442 15.66 21.48 -3.11
N ARG A 443 14.77 20.58 -2.65
CA ARG A 443 14.88 19.84 -1.38
C ARG A 443 15.01 20.76 -0.15
N ALA A 444 14.58 22.01 -0.25
CA ALA A 444 14.53 22.89 0.91
C ALA A 444 13.44 22.40 1.87
N PRO A 445 13.69 22.31 3.19
CA PRO A 445 12.67 21.89 4.14
C PRO A 445 11.67 23.00 4.44
N HIS A 446 10.42 22.60 4.60
CA HIS A 446 9.28 23.42 4.97
C HIS A 446 8.51 22.77 6.12
N GLU A 447 7.84 23.59 6.95
CA GLU A 447 7.04 23.12 8.08
C GLU A 447 5.81 24.03 8.22
N GLU A 448 4.64 23.43 8.46
CA GLU A 448 3.37 24.11 8.73
C GLU A 448 2.68 23.45 9.91
N SER A 449 1.87 24.22 10.66
CA SER A 449 1.26 23.74 11.89
C SER A 449 -0.18 24.20 12.08
N GLY A 450 -0.97 23.36 12.76
CA GLY A 450 -2.31 23.65 13.25
C GLY A 450 -2.40 23.33 14.74
N GLN A 451 -3.35 23.96 15.42
CA GLN A 451 -3.52 23.83 16.87
C GLN A 451 -4.97 23.54 17.23
N LEU A 452 -5.17 22.90 18.36
CA LEU A 452 -6.49 22.63 18.92
C LEU A 452 -6.49 22.94 20.43
N GLU A 453 -7.50 23.68 20.85
CA GLU A 453 -7.80 24.00 22.24
C GLU A 453 -8.96 23.11 22.74
N THR A 454 -9.06 22.88 24.05
CA THR A 454 -10.11 22.04 24.64
C THR A 454 -11.54 22.57 24.43
N ASP A 455 -11.70 23.89 24.33
CA ASP A 455 -12.99 24.57 24.15
C ASP A 455 -13.49 24.53 22.69
N ALA A 456 -12.59 24.31 21.73
CA ALA A 456 -12.91 24.13 20.32
C ALA A 456 -13.47 22.73 20.00
N LEU A 457 -13.37 21.77 20.93
CA LEU A 457 -13.98 20.45 20.78
C LEU A 457 -15.51 20.54 20.73
N HIS A 458 -16.12 19.91 19.73
CA HIS A 458 -17.56 19.74 19.68
C HIS A 458 -18.05 18.90 20.86
N ASP A 459 -19.21 19.28 21.42
CA ASP A 459 -19.80 18.63 22.59
C ASP A 459 -20.15 17.16 22.40
N SER A 460 -20.36 16.74 21.15
CA SER A 460 -20.59 15.34 20.79
C SER A 460 -20.20 15.07 19.34
N LEU A 461 -20.00 13.81 19.00
CA LEU A 461 -19.88 13.36 17.60
C LEU A 461 -21.06 13.85 16.74
N SER A 462 -22.29 13.88 17.28
CA SER A 462 -23.49 14.25 16.52
C SER A 462 -23.61 15.74 16.19
N SER A 463 -22.94 16.60 16.96
CA SER A 463 -22.88 18.05 16.75
C SER A 463 -21.72 18.48 15.83
N ALA A 464 -20.78 17.58 15.55
CA ALA A 464 -19.66 17.85 14.66
C ALA A 464 -20.12 17.94 13.18
N PRO A 465 -19.34 18.55 12.27
CA PRO A 465 -19.62 18.56 10.84
C PRO A 465 -19.85 17.16 10.26
N ASN A 466 -20.64 17.06 9.18
CA ASN A 466 -20.93 15.76 8.55
C ASN A 466 -19.65 15.03 8.10
N THR A 467 -18.62 15.75 7.64
CA THR A 467 -17.31 15.17 7.25
C THR A 467 -16.61 14.52 8.44
N PHE A 468 -16.63 15.17 9.61
CA PHE A 468 -16.12 14.59 10.86
C PHE A 468 -16.92 13.35 11.27
N GLN A 469 -18.25 13.40 11.15
CA GLN A 469 -19.11 12.25 11.48
C GLN A 469 -18.83 11.06 10.55
N VAL A 470 -18.62 11.28 9.26
CA VAL A 470 -18.23 10.23 8.31
C VAL A 470 -16.89 9.63 8.71
N THR A 471 -15.91 10.47 9.05
CA THR A 471 -14.59 10.03 9.53
C THR A 471 -14.71 9.12 10.76
N ALA A 472 -15.49 9.53 11.77
CA ALA A 472 -15.71 8.73 12.96
C ALA A 472 -16.40 7.39 12.65
N VAL A 473 -17.42 7.38 11.77
CA VAL A 473 -18.11 6.15 11.36
C VAL A 473 -17.16 5.20 10.61
N ALA A 474 -16.32 5.71 9.72
CA ALA A 474 -15.32 4.91 9.01
C ALA A 474 -14.30 4.28 9.97
N ALA A 475 -13.78 5.05 10.92
CA ALA A 475 -12.83 4.56 11.93
C ALA A 475 -13.45 3.50 12.84
N TYR A 476 -14.65 3.73 13.36
CA TYR A 476 -15.34 2.72 14.18
C TYR A 476 -15.70 1.46 13.39
N PHE A 477 -16.05 1.60 12.10
CA PHE A 477 -16.31 0.44 11.25
C PHE A 477 -15.04 -0.40 11.05
N ALA A 478 -13.91 0.24 10.75
CA ALA A 478 -12.63 -0.45 10.65
C ALA A 478 -12.26 -1.16 11.97
N ASP A 479 -12.45 -0.49 13.11
CA ASP A 479 -12.22 -1.05 14.44
C ASP A 479 -13.08 -2.30 14.70
N THR A 480 -14.36 -2.29 14.30
CA THR A 480 -15.25 -3.46 14.40
C THR A 480 -14.86 -4.61 13.46
N LEU A 481 -14.32 -4.31 12.27
CA LEU A 481 -13.82 -5.36 11.37
C LEU A 481 -12.51 -5.97 11.89
N ARG A 482 -11.63 -5.15 12.48
CA ARG A 482 -10.30 -5.54 12.97
C ARG A 482 -10.33 -6.23 14.33
N SER A 483 -11.28 -5.92 15.19
CA SER A 483 -11.38 -6.51 16.54
C SER A 483 -12.78 -7.05 16.82
N PRO A 484 -12.93 -8.27 17.35
CA PRO A 484 -14.20 -8.71 17.94
C PRO A 484 -14.52 -7.85 19.18
N GLU A 485 -15.82 -7.65 19.44
CA GLU A 485 -16.33 -6.88 20.59
C GLU A 485 -15.69 -7.36 21.91
N ASP A 486 -15.37 -6.44 22.82
CA ASP A 486 -14.71 -6.65 24.13
C ASP A 486 -13.20 -7.01 24.14
N SER A 487 -12.49 -6.79 23.04
CA SER A 487 -11.02 -6.92 23.00
C SER A 487 -10.32 -5.71 23.66
N ALA A 488 -9.20 -5.94 24.36
CA ALA A 488 -8.32 -4.86 24.83
C ALA A 488 -7.70 -4.15 23.61
N GLY A 489 -8.40 -3.14 23.07
CA GLY A 489 -8.02 -2.53 21.80
C GLY A 489 -9.15 -1.75 21.10
N THR A 490 -10.42 -2.03 21.40
CA THR A 490 -11.56 -1.33 20.77
C THR A 490 -11.51 0.18 20.99
N LEU A 491 -11.91 0.95 19.97
CA LEU A 491 -11.99 2.40 20.07
C LEU A 491 -13.03 2.84 21.11
N PRO A 492 -12.72 3.84 21.95
CA PRO A 492 -13.66 4.35 22.94
C PRO A 492 -14.88 4.94 22.24
N GLY A 493 -16.07 4.56 22.72
CA GLY A 493 -17.35 5.00 22.14
C GLY A 493 -17.73 4.29 20.83
N ASN A 494 -17.12 3.13 20.52
CA ASN A 494 -17.56 2.32 19.38
C ASN A 494 -19.01 1.83 19.61
N PRO A 495 -19.97 2.23 18.77
CA PRO A 495 -21.38 1.95 19.01
C PRO A 495 -21.86 0.61 18.40
N GLY A 496 -20.96 -0.17 17.79
CA GLY A 496 -21.25 -1.45 17.13
C GLY A 496 -21.99 -1.31 15.78
N LEU A 497 -22.03 -2.39 15.00
CA LEU A 497 -22.53 -2.37 13.61
C LEU A 497 -23.97 -1.88 13.48
N GLY A 498 -24.85 -2.21 14.42
CA GLY A 498 -26.26 -1.82 14.38
C GLY A 498 -26.46 -0.30 14.40
N GLN A 499 -25.79 0.39 15.32
CA GLN A 499 -25.87 1.84 15.42
C GLN A 499 -25.02 2.53 14.34
N LEU A 500 -23.85 1.97 13.96
CA LEU A 500 -23.06 2.45 12.82
C LEU A 500 -23.87 2.46 11.53
N ALA A 501 -24.61 1.38 11.22
CA ALA A 501 -25.46 1.30 10.03
C ALA A 501 -26.49 2.44 9.99
N THR A 502 -27.11 2.73 11.14
CA THR A 502 -28.11 3.81 11.27
C THR A 502 -27.48 5.19 11.05
N ARG A 503 -26.30 5.43 11.65
CA ARG A 503 -25.54 6.68 11.48
C ARG A 503 -25.12 6.86 10.02
N ALA A 504 -24.52 5.83 9.42
CA ALA A 504 -24.07 5.85 8.03
C ALA A 504 -25.20 6.10 7.04
N HIS A 505 -26.37 5.45 7.20
CA HIS A 505 -27.55 5.73 6.37
C HIS A 505 -28.09 7.16 6.52
N THR A 506 -28.02 7.71 7.72
CA THR A 506 -28.45 9.09 7.96
C THR A 506 -27.50 10.07 7.28
N LEU A 507 -26.18 9.85 7.40
CA LEU A 507 -25.16 10.67 6.75
C LEU A 507 -25.28 10.57 5.23
N ALA A 508 -25.41 9.37 4.68
CA ALA A 508 -25.60 9.13 3.25
C ALA A 508 -26.77 9.92 2.65
N LYS A 509 -27.87 10.07 3.39
CA LYS A 509 -29.03 10.89 2.97
C LYS A 509 -28.76 12.39 3.08
N LYS A 510 -28.01 12.81 4.10
CA LYS A 510 -27.70 14.23 4.34
C LYS A 510 -26.66 14.78 3.37
N THR A 511 -25.65 13.98 3.03
CA THR A 511 -24.55 14.38 2.16
C THR A 511 -24.84 14.14 0.68
N GLU A 512 -25.79 13.25 0.36
CA GLU A 512 -26.08 12.75 -0.99
C GLU A 512 -24.85 12.10 -1.68
N ASP A 513 -23.80 11.85 -0.91
CA ASP A 513 -22.52 11.33 -1.36
C ASP A 513 -22.62 9.83 -1.70
N LYS A 514 -22.04 9.44 -2.84
CA LYS A 514 -22.04 8.04 -3.31
C LYS A 514 -21.15 7.15 -2.45
N ASP A 515 -20.00 7.64 -2.03
CA ASP A 515 -19.03 6.87 -1.25
C ASP A 515 -19.56 6.66 0.18
N VAL A 516 -20.25 7.67 0.75
CA VAL A 516 -20.93 7.51 2.06
C VAL A 516 -22.11 6.53 1.97
N ARG A 517 -22.83 6.48 0.84
CA ARG A 517 -23.84 5.44 0.60
C ARG A 517 -23.22 4.05 0.57
N GLN A 518 -22.09 3.90 -0.14
CA GLN A 518 -21.36 2.64 -0.21
C GLN A 518 -20.81 2.19 1.15
N LEU A 519 -20.37 3.12 2.00
CA LEU A 519 -20.02 2.83 3.40
C LEU A 519 -21.21 2.24 4.15
N ALA A 520 -22.38 2.86 4.02
CA ALA A 520 -23.57 2.38 4.73
C ALA A 520 -24.04 1.00 4.22
N GLU A 521 -23.89 0.72 2.93
CA GLU A 521 -24.12 -0.61 2.34
C GLU A 521 -23.13 -1.64 2.91
N ALA A 522 -21.83 -1.31 2.96
CA ALA A 522 -20.81 -2.20 3.51
C ALA A 522 -21.03 -2.54 4.99
N ILE A 523 -21.39 -1.55 5.81
CA ILE A 523 -21.72 -1.78 7.23
C ILE A 523 -22.95 -2.70 7.36
N ASN A 524 -23.96 -2.57 6.49
CA ASN A 524 -25.11 -3.46 6.49
C ASN A 524 -24.75 -4.89 6.09
N GLU A 525 -23.87 -5.07 5.10
CA GLU A 525 -23.39 -6.40 4.72
C GLU A 525 -22.61 -7.04 5.87
N ALA A 526 -21.73 -6.29 6.54
CA ALA A 526 -21.04 -6.78 7.73
C ALA A 526 -22.02 -7.25 8.82
N ARG A 527 -23.08 -6.46 9.08
CA ARG A 527 -24.12 -6.80 10.06
C ARG A 527 -24.97 -8.02 9.67
N ARG A 528 -25.01 -8.39 8.39
CA ARG A 528 -25.74 -9.56 7.91
C ARG A 528 -24.90 -10.84 8.08
N ILE A 529 -23.59 -10.69 8.10
CA ILE A 529 -22.60 -11.77 8.21
C ILE A 529 -22.35 -12.13 9.68
N ASP A 530 -22.31 -11.13 10.57
CA ASP A 530 -22.38 -11.30 12.04
C ASP A 530 -23.72 -11.89 12.47
#